data_AF-A0AAI8X3T2-F1
#
_entry.id   AF-A0AAI8X3T2-F1
#
_cell.length_a   1.000
_cell.length_b   1.000
_cell.length_c   1.000
_cell.angle_alpha   90.00
_cell.angle_beta   90.00
_cell.angle_gamma   90.00
#
_symmetry.space_group_name_H-M   'P 1'
#
loop_
_entity.id
_entity.type
_entity.pdbx_description
1 polymer ?
#
loop_
_entity_poly.entity_id
_entity_poly.type
_entity_poly.pdbx_seq_one_letter_code
_entity_poly.pdbx_strand_id
1 'polypeptide(L)'
;MDRYTVISADCHAGADLLDYRDYLDPQYRDEFDGWAKTYVNPFGDLSEPDAERNWNSARRNCELDTEGIAGEVIYPNTVPPFFPHASLAAPPPETARELELRWAGLRAHNRWLADFCSLSIERRAGVGQILLGDLDEAVAEVAQIAKLGLRGGVLLPGIAPAPASRRCTQSTGSRCGRRAPRPGWWSTTTAATPGRARPTGGAARSPSGCTRRTGGRIGRCGT
;
A
#
# COMPACT_ATOMS: atom_id res chain seq x y z
N MET A 1 11.22 10.84 -35.79
CA MET A 1 10.60 11.03 -34.47
C MET A 1 11.49 10.35 -33.46
N ASP A 2 11.96 11.11 -32.48
CA ASP A 2 12.76 10.56 -31.38
C ASP A 2 11.86 9.74 -30.47
N ARG A 3 12.36 8.58 -30.02
CA ARG A 3 11.65 7.70 -29.10
C ARG A 3 12.09 8.02 -27.68
N TYR A 4 11.14 8.28 -26.79
CA TYR A 4 11.38 8.51 -25.37
C TYR A 4 11.00 7.28 -24.56
N THR A 5 11.83 6.91 -23.59
CA THR A 5 11.46 5.94 -22.56
C THR A 5 10.80 6.69 -21.41
N VAL A 6 9.58 6.30 -21.05
CA VAL A 6 8.83 6.87 -19.93
C VAL A 6 8.80 5.86 -18.79
N ILE A 7 9.09 6.33 -17.57
CA ILE A 7 8.94 5.58 -16.32
C ILE A 7 7.95 6.37 -15.47
N SER A 8 6.89 5.73 -15.00
CA SER A 8 6.01 6.35 -14.02
C SER A 8 6.69 6.39 -12.66
N ALA A 9 6.85 7.59 -12.11
CA ALA A 9 7.43 7.78 -10.78
C ALA A 9 6.41 7.59 -9.65
N ASP A 10 5.12 7.49 -9.99
CA ASP A 10 4.04 7.34 -9.01
C ASP A 10 2.86 6.56 -9.62
N CYS A 11 2.72 5.32 -9.17
CA CYS A 11 1.54 4.49 -9.40
C CYS A 11 1.18 3.78 -8.10
N HIS A 12 -0.02 3.20 -8.06
CA HIS A 12 -0.58 2.62 -6.85
C HIS A 12 -0.98 1.15 -7.05
N ALA A 13 -0.78 0.32 -6.04
CA ALA A 13 -1.20 -1.09 -6.00
C ALA A 13 -1.52 -1.55 -4.57
N GLY A 14 -2.31 -2.61 -4.46
CA GLY A 14 -2.63 -3.25 -3.19
C GLY A 14 -3.42 -4.52 -3.42
N ALA A 15 -3.34 -5.48 -2.51
CA ALA A 15 -4.10 -6.72 -2.63
C ALA A 15 -5.59 -6.46 -2.46
N ASP A 16 -6.42 -7.39 -2.94
CA ASP A 16 -7.77 -7.53 -2.40
C ASP A 16 -7.68 -7.85 -0.90
N LEU A 17 -8.70 -7.45 -0.14
CA LEU A 17 -8.69 -7.50 1.31
C LEU A 17 -8.31 -8.90 1.82
N LEU A 18 -9.00 -9.92 1.34
CA LEU A 18 -8.85 -11.29 1.84
C LEU A 18 -7.54 -11.95 1.37
N ASP A 19 -6.94 -11.49 0.28
CA ASP A 19 -5.67 -12.01 -0.22
C ASP A 19 -4.52 -11.75 0.77
N TYR A 20 -4.60 -10.69 1.58
CA TYR A 20 -3.59 -10.43 2.62
C TYR A 20 -3.48 -11.52 3.67
N ARG A 21 -4.52 -12.35 3.84
CA ARG A 21 -4.55 -13.42 4.84
C ARG A 21 -3.37 -14.38 4.73
N ASP A 22 -2.97 -14.72 3.50
CA ASP A 22 -1.88 -15.67 3.25
C ASP A 22 -0.50 -15.07 3.49
N TYR A 23 -0.40 -13.73 3.45
CA TYR A 23 0.82 -12.97 3.73
C TYR A 23 0.99 -12.63 5.22
N LEU A 24 -0.06 -12.81 6.02
CA LEU A 24 0.00 -12.66 7.47
C LEU A 24 0.64 -13.89 8.13
N ASP A 25 1.48 -13.64 9.14
CA ASP A 25 2.01 -14.71 9.99
C ASP A 25 0.84 -15.44 10.68
N PRO A 26 0.89 -16.78 10.84
CA PRO A 26 -0.26 -17.58 11.26
C PRO A 26 -0.98 -17.09 12.53
N GLN A 27 -0.24 -16.54 13.48
CA GLN A 27 -0.77 -16.01 14.74
C GLN A 27 -1.76 -14.83 14.59
N TYR A 28 -1.75 -14.12 13.46
CA TYR A 28 -2.63 -12.97 13.23
C TYR A 28 -3.84 -13.31 12.36
N ARG A 29 -3.93 -14.51 11.78
CA ARG A 29 -4.94 -14.84 10.77
C ARG A 29 -6.36 -14.89 11.33
N ASP A 30 -6.54 -15.46 12.52
CA ASP A 30 -7.86 -15.53 13.15
C ASP A 30 -8.39 -14.14 13.53
N GLU A 31 -7.51 -13.27 14.01
CA GLU A 31 -7.87 -11.88 14.32
C GLU A 31 -8.13 -11.07 13.05
N PHE A 32 -7.35 -11.32 11.99
CA PHE A 32 -7.62 -10.75 10.67
C PHE A 32 -8.98 -11.17 10.14
N ASP A 33 -9.35 -12.45 10.25
CA ASP A 33 -10.66 -12.95 9.82
C ASP A 33 -11.82 -12.30 10.60
N GLY A 34 -11.59 -11.94 11.87
CA GLY A 34 -12.52 -11.14 12.66
C GLY A 34 -12.60 -9.69 12.20
N TRP A 35 -11.45 -9.05 12.03
CA TRP A 35 -11.33 -7.65 11.61
C TRP A 35 -11.85 -7.40 10.20
N ALA A 36 -11.57 -8.28 9.24
CA ALA A 36 -11.97 -8.14 7.84
C ALA A 36 -13.50 -8.10 7.67
N LYS A 37 -14.26 -8.71 8.60
CA LYS A 37 -15.73 -8.66 8.60
C LYS A 37 -16.29 -7.31 9.03
N THR A 38 -15.53 -6.52 9.79
CA THR A 38 -15.95 -5.20 10.28
C THR A 38 -15.36 -4.07 9.46
N TYR A 39 -14.36 -4.37 8.62
CA TYR A 39 -13.72 -3.41 7.73
C TYR A 39 -14.69 -2.87 6.68
N VAL A 40 -14.72 -1.55 6.56
CA VAL A 40 -15.46 -0.83 5.52
C VAL A 40 -14.45 -0.18 4.60
N ASN A 41 -14.46 -0.56 3.32
CA ASN A 41 -13.57 0.03 2.33
C ASN A 41 -13.86 1.54 2.20
N PRO A 42 -12.90 2.42 2.52
CA PRO A 42 -13.09 3.87 2.38
C PRO A 42 -13.25 4.33 0.93
N PHE A 43 -12.95 3.45 -0.03
CA PHE A 43 -13.10 3.65 -1.48
C PHE A 43 -14.26 2.81 -2.05
N GLY A 44 -15.34 2.63 -1.27
CA GLY A 44 -16.48 1.79 -1.65
C GLY A 44 -17.28 2.28 -2.87
N ASP A 45 -16.93 3.41 -3.46
CA ASP A 45 -17.43 3.89 -4.75
C ASP A 45 -16.69 3.30 -5.95
N LEU A 46 -15.55 2.61 -5.74
CA LEU A 46 -14.85 1.88 -6.78
C LEU A 46 -15.63 0.62 -7.17
N SER A 47 -15.89 0.47 -8.47
CA SER A 47 -16.49 -0.73 -9.02
C SER A 47 -15.48 -1.89 -9.02
N GLU A 48 -15.93 -3.15 -8.92
CA GLU A 48 -15.06 -4.35 -9.07
C GLU A 48 -14.13 -4.25 -10.31
N PRO A 49 -14.62 -3.84 -11.51
CA PRO A 49 -13.76 -3.60 -12.67
C PRO A 49 -12.64 -2.57 -12.45
N ASP A 50 -12.81 -1.58 -11.59
CA ASP A 50 -11.79 -0.57 -11.31
C ASP A 50 -10.88 -0.98 -10.15
N ALA A 51 -11.43 -1.71 -9.18
CA ALA A 51 -10.69 -2.24 -8.04
C ALA A 51 -9.58 -3.21 -8.48
N GLU A 52 -9.87 -4.11 -9.43
CA GLU A 52 -8.90 -5.08 -9.98
C GLU A 52 -7.62 -4.45 -10.54
N ARG A 53 -7.62 -3.17 -10.95
CA ARG A 53 -6.40 -2.47 -11.41
C ARG A 53 -5.30 -2.42 -10.34
N ASN A 54 -5.65 -2.62 -9.08
CA ASN A 54 -4.72 -2.66 -7.96
C ASN A 54 -3.88 -3.94 -7.91
N TRP A 55 -4.43 -5.08 -8.33
CA TRP A 55 -3.81 -6.41 -8.12
C TRP A 55 -3.75 -7.30 -9.36
N ASN A 56 -4.45 -6.97 -10.45
CA ASN A 56 -4.43 -7.74 -11.70
C ASN A 56 -3.20 -7.40 -12.56
N SER A 57 -2.13 -8.18 -12.38
CA SER A 57 -0.83 -7.98 -13.05
C SER A 57 -0.91 -8.01 -14.58
N ALA A 58 -1.67 -8.96 -15.16
CA ALA A 58 -1.75 -9.14 -16.60
C ALA A 58 -2.43 -7.94 -17.27
N ARG A 59 -3.54 -7.48 -16.68
CA ARG A 59 -4.22 -6.25 -17.12
C ARG A 59 -3.30 -5.04 -17.03
N ARG A 60 -2.62 -4.86 -15.88
CA ARG A 60 -1.71 -3.74 -15.66
C ARG A 60 -0.62 -3.66 -16.72
N ASN A 61 0.00 -4.78 -17.10
CA ASN A 61 1.00 -4.78 -18.16
C ASN A 61 0.44 -4.37 -19.53
N CYS A 62 -0.77 -4.84 -19.88
CA CYS A 62 -1.42 -4.44 -21.13
C CYS A 62 -1.73 -2.92 -21.15
N GLU A 63 -2.14 -2.37 -20.00
CA GLU A 63 -2.39 -0.93 -19.85
C GLU A 63 -1.08 -0.13 -19.96
N LEU A 64 0.00 -0.57 -19.30
CA LEU A 64 1.33 0.06 -19.41
C LEU A 64 1.85 0.04 -20.85
N ASP A 65 1.69 -1.07 -21.58
CA ASP A 65 2.09 -1.17 -22.99
C ASP A 65 1.27 -0.24 -23.88
N THR A 66 -0.03 -0.09 -23.60
CA THR A 66 -0.93 0.82 -24.32
C THR A 66 -0.55 2.29 -24.10
N GLU A 67 -0.12 2.64 -22.89
CA GLU A 67 0.30 3.99 -22.52
C GLU A 67 1.77 4.30 -22.85
N GLY A 68 2.54 3.31 -23.29
CA GLY A 68 3.97 3.46 -23.60
C GLY A 68 4.86 3.62 -22.36
N ILE A 69 4.45 3.07 -21.21
CA ILE A 69 5.17 3.12 -19.95
C ILE A 69 6.10 1.90 -19.83
N ALA A 70 7.41 2.15 -19.80
CA ALA A 70 8.43 1.12 -19.74
C ALA A 70 8.62 0.53 -18.34
N GLY A 71 8.28 1.30 -17.30
CA GLY A 71 8.39 0.87 -15.91
C GLY A 71 7.68 1.80 -14.94
N GLU A 72 7.54 1.36 -13.69
CA GLU A 72 6.75 2.06 -12.67
C GLU A 72 7.32 1.90 -11.26
N VAL A 73 7.23 2.98 -10.49
CA VAL A 73 7.40 2.97 -9.03
C VAL A 73 6.02 2.81 -8.40
N ILE A 74 5.87 1.81 -7.52
CA ILE A 74 4.56 1.40 -7.00
C ILE A 74 4.46 1.71 -5.50
N TYR A 75 3.55 2.61 -5.16
CA TYR A 75 3.12 2.93 -3.81
C TYR A 75 1.94 2.05 -3.38
N PRO A 76 1.75 1.84 -2.07
CA PRO A 76 0.56 1.20 -1.53
C PRO A 76 -0.71 1.99 -1.85
N ASN A 77 -1.82 1.29 -2.04
CA ASN A 77 -3.14 1.88 -2.26
C ASN A 77 -4.23 1.35 -1.33
N THR A 78 -4.39 0.02 -1.28
CA THR A 78 -5.42 -0.60 -0.44
C THR A 78 -5.03 -0.46 1.03
N VAL A 79 -6.02 -0.43 1.91
CA VAL A 79 -5.78 -0.32 3.35
C VAL A 79 -5.09 -1.60 3.82
N PRO A 80 -3.88 -1.52 4.42
CA PRO A 80 -3.22 -2.70 4.96
C PRO A 80 -4.05 -3.31 6.10
N PRO A 81 -3.90 -4.61 6.37
CA PRO A 81 -4.58 -5.26 7.49
C PRO A 81 -4.43 -4.48 8.80
N PHE A 82 -5.49 -4.41 9.59
CA PHE A 82 -5.54 -3.75 10.91
C PHE A 82 -5.38 -2.22 10.91
N PHE A 83 -5.40 -1.57 9.75
CA PHE A 83 -5.41 -0.10 9.68
C PHE A 83 -6.84 0.45 9.67
N PRO A 84 -7.12 1.57 10.37
CA PRO A 84 -8.44 2.20 10.33
C PRO A 84 -8.72 2.89 8.98
N HIS A 85 -7.67 3.36 8.29
CA HIS A 85 -7.72 4.08 7.02
C HIS A 85 -6.45 3.80 6.20
N ALA A 86 -6.35 4.36 5.00
CA ALA A 86 -5.11 4.34 4.22
C ALA A 86 -3.91 4.76 5.08
N SER A 87 -2.80 4.02 4.99
CA SER A 87 -1.67 4.11 5.93
C SER A 87 -1.10 5.53 6.08
N LEU A 88 -1.09 6.32 5.01
CA LEU A 88 -0.62 7.71 5.02
C LEU A 88 -1.53 8.67 5.82
N ALA A 89 -2.82 8.35 5.96
CA ALA A 89 -3.80 9.17 6.66
C ALA A 89 -4.18 8.58 8.03
N ALA A 90 -3.67 7.40 8.39
CA ALA A 90 -4.01 6.76 9.65
C ALA A 90 -3.35 7.51 10.83
N PRO A 91 -4.11 7.82 11.90
CA PRO A 91 -3.54 8.40 13.11
C PRO A 91 -2.52 7.43 13.73
N PRO A 92 -1.55 7.89 14.54
CA PRO A 92 -0.63 7.00 15.25
C PRO A 92 -1.39 5.94 16.07
N PRO A 93 -0.84 4.72 16.24
CA PRO A 93 -1.44 3.73 17.11
C PRO A 93 -1.51 4.24 18.56
N GLU A 94 -2.63 3.97 19.24
CA GLU A 94 -2.89 4.40 20.60
C GLU A 94 -2.35 3.41 21.65
N THR A 95 -2.22 2.14 21.27
CA THR A 95 -1.79 1.06 22.17
C THR A 95 -0.65 0.25 21.58
N ALA A 96 0.11 -0.45 22.44
CA ALA A 96 1.16 -1.38 22.00
C ALA A 96 0.58 -2.52 21.13
N ARG A 97 -0.61 -3.01 21.46
CA ARG A 97 -1.29 -4.04 20.66
C ARG A 97 -1.66 -3.53 19.27
N GLU A 98 -2.16 -2.31 19.18
CA GLU A 98 -2.46 -1.71 17.89
C GLU A 98 -1.21 -1.49 17.04
N LEU A 99 -0.10 -1.07 17.65
CA LEU A 99 1.19 -0.95 16.98
C LEU A 99 1.66 -2.32 16.42
N GLU A 100 1.57 -3.38 17.22
CA GLU A 100 1.91 -4.76 16.83
C GLU A 100 1.09 -5.23 15.61
N LEU A 101 -0.23 -5.04 15.66
CA LEU A 101 -1.13 -5.44 14.57
C LEU A 101 -0.87 -4.63 13.30
N ARG A 102 -0.67 -3.32 13.40
CA ARG A 102 -0.33 -2.48 12.25
C ARG A 102 1.02 -2.87 11.64
N TRP A 103 2.00 -3.27 12.44
CA TRP A 103 3.24 -3.87 11.92
C TRP A 103 2.99 -5.15 11.15
N ALA A 104 2.15 -6.06 11.68
CA ALA A 104 1.77 -7.29 10.99
C ALA A 104 1.10 -6.99 9.63
N GLY A 105 0.22 -5.99 9.58
CA GLY A 105 -0.43 -5.54 8.35
C GLY A 105 0.54 -4.96 7.32
N LEU A 106 1.47 -4.08 7.73
CA LEU A 106 2.48 -3.54 6.81
C LEU A 106 3.41 -4.62 6.29
N ARG A 107 3.82 -5.56 7.14
CA ARG A 107 4.66 -6.69 6.72
C ARG A 107 3.93 -7.61 5.74
N ALA A 108 2.64 -7.85 5.94
CA ALA A 108 1.83 -8.59 4.98
C ALA A 108 1.74 -7.85 3.64
N HIS A 109 1.52 -6.53 3.66
CA HIS A 109 1.54 -5.72 2.44
C HIS A 109 2.89 -5.75 1.72
N ASN A 110 4.00 -5.60 2.46
CA ASN A 110 5.34 -5.63 1.87
C ASN A 110 5.64 -6.97 1.20
N ARG A 111 5.25 -8.10 1.82
CA ARG A 111 5.39 -9.44 1.22
C ARG A 111 4.53 -9.58 -0.04
N TRP A 112 3.27 -9.15 0.02
CA TRP A 112 2.39 -9.14 -1.16
C TRP A 112 2.93 -8.28 -2.30
N LEU A 113 3.42 -7.08 -1.99
CA LEU A 113 3.96 -6.17 -2.99
C LEU A 113 5.23 -6.74 -3.65
N ALA A 114 6.04 -7.47 -2.90
CA ALA A 114 7.20 -8.16 -3.43
C ALA A 114 6.79 -9.22 -4.46
N ASP A 115 5.80 -10.05 -4.13
CA ASP A 115 5.26 -11.06 -5.04
C ASP A 115 4.62 -10.40 -6.27
N PHE A 116 3.84 -9.34 -6.09
CA PHE A 116 3.24 -8.58 -7.20
C PHE A 116 4.30 -7.95 -8.13
N CYS A 117 5.38 -7.40 -7.57
CA CYS A 117 6.50 -6.86 -8.35
C CYS A 117 7.23 -7.99 -9.10
N SER A 118 7.37 -9.18 -8.50
CA SER A 118 8.08 -10.31 -9.12
C SER A 118 7.45 -10.77 -10.43
N LEU A 119 6.13 -10.58 -10.60
CA LEU A 119 5.40 -10.89 -11.84
C LEU A 119 5.84 -10.04 -13.04
N SER A 120 6.57 -8.93 -12.84
CA SER A 120 7.12 -8.07 -13.90
C SER A 120 8.33 -7.30 -13.38
N ILE A 121 9.33 -8.04 -12.87
CA ILE A 121 10.45 -7.52 -12.08
C ILE A 121 11.27 -6.45 -12.81
N GLU A 122 11.39 -6.58 -14.14
CA GLU A 122 12.10 -5.61 -14.99
C GLU A 122 11.38 -4.26 -15.06
N ARG A 123 10.05 -4.25 -14.91
CA ARG A 123 9.21 -3.03 -15.00
C ARG A 123 8.88 -2.43 -13.64
N ARG A 124 8.76 -3.24 -12.59
CA ARG A 124 8.16 -2.82 -11.31
C ARG A 124 9.20 -2.56 -10.23
N ALA A 125 9.04 -1.44 -9.53
CA ALA A 125 9.81 -1.07 -8.36
C ALA A 125 8.86 -0.71 -7.19
N GLY A 126 8.56 -1.67 -6.33
CA GLY A 126 7.67 -1.45 -5.18
C GLY A 126 8.32 -0.66 -4.04
N VAL A 127 7.52 0.18 -3.38
CA VAL A 127 7.90 0.97 -2.20
C VAL A 127 7.37 0.29 -0.93
N GLY A 128 8.27 -0.19 -0.07
CA GLY A 128 7.89 -0.86 1.17
C GLY A 128 7.45 0.12 2.27
N GLN A 129 6.47 -0.25 3.08
CA GLN A 129 5.95 0.58 4.15
C GLN A 129 6.63 0.31 5.49
N ILE A 130 6.83 1.36 6.29
CA ILE A 130 7.33 1.25 7.68
C ILE A 130 6.48 2.09 8.65
N LEU A 131 6.60 1.81 9.94
CA LEU A 131 6.15 2.68 11.02
C LEU A 131 7.35 3.34 11.72
N LEU A 132 7.10 4.43 12.43
CA LEU A 132 8.11 5.16 13.21
C LEU A 132 7.83 5.13 14.73
N GLY A 133 6.98 4.21 15.19
CA GLY A 133 6.67 4.03 16.61
C GLY A 133 7.86 3.49 17.42
N ASP A 134 8.67 2.65 16.79
CA ASP A 134 9.95 2.15 17.31
C ASP A 134 11.01 2.28 16.19
N LEU A 135 12.11 2.99 16.48
CA LEU A 135 13.15 3.27 15.48
C LEU A 135 14.01 2.06 15.16
N ASP A 136 14.28 1.19 16.14
CA ASP A 136 15.09 0.00 15.93
C ASP A 136 14.30 -1.01 15.08
N GLU A 137 13.01 -1.16 15.36
CA GLU A 137 12.11 -1.96 14.54
C GLU A 137 11.96 -1.38 13.13
N ALA A 138 11.84 -0.06 13.00
CA ALA A 138 11.79 0.61 11.69
C ALA A 138 13.05 0.34 10.86
N VAL A 139 14.24 0.49 11.45
CA VAL A 139 15.51 0.22 10.75
C VAL A 139 15.64 -1.27 10.39
N ALA A 140 15.21 -2.17 11.28
CA ALA A 140 15.17 -3.60 10.98
C ALA A 140 14.24 -3.90 9.80
N GLU A 141 13.07 -3.28 9.74
CA GLU A 141 12.12 -3.44 8.64
C GLU A 141 12.68 -2.91 7.31
N VAL A 142 13.36 -1.76 7.30
CA VAL A 142 14.04 -1.26 6.09
C VAL A 142 15.01 -2.31 5.54
N ALA A 143 15.74 -3.01 6.41
CA ALA A 143 16.63 -4.10 6.00
C ALA A 143 15.87 -5.35 5.50
N GLN A 144 14.63 -5.60 5.94
CA GLN A 144 13.79 -6.67 5.39
C GLN A 144 13.19 -6.30 4.04
N ILE A 145 12.71 -5.07 3.87
CA ILE A 145 12.26 -4.51 2.59
C ILE A 145 13.35 -4.65 1.53
N ALA A 146 14.62 -4.41 1.91
CA ALA A 146 15.79 -4.68 1.06
C ALA A 146 15.83 -6.12 0.54
N LYS A 147 15.67 -7.09 1.46
CA LYS A 147 15.78 -8.52 1.17
C LYS A 147 14.62 -9.02 0.32
N LEU A 148 13.45 -8.42 0.46
CA LEU A 148 12.29 -8.66 -0.39
C LEU A 148 12.47 -8.14 -1.83
N GLY A 149 13.51 -7.34 -2.10
CA GLY A 149 13.76 -6.79 -3.44
C GLY A 149 12.90 -5.59 -3.80
N LEU A 150 12.24 -4.97 -2.82
CA LEU A 150 11.44 -3.75 -3.00
C LEU A 150 12.36 -2.54 -3.23
N ARG A 151 12.76 -2.36 -4.49
CA ARG A 151 13.75 -1.36 -4.94
C ARG A 151 13.18 0.05 -5.16
N GLY A 152 11.87 0.24 -5.01
CA GLY A 152 11.22 1.56 -5.14
C GLY A 152 11.53 2.48 -3.96
N GLY A 153 12.00 1.93 -2.84
CA GLY A 153 12.36 2.67 -1.63
C GLY A 153 11.48 2.32 -0.45
N VAL A 154 11.43 3.24 0.51
CA VAL A 154 10.61 3.10 1.72
C VAL A 154 9.63 4.26 1.85
N LEU A 155 8.40 3.94 2.24
CA LEU A 155 7.35 4.91 2.50
C LEU A 155 7.31 5.24 3.99
N LEU A 156 7.50 6.51 4.30
CA LEU A 156 7.34 7.05 5.65
C LEU A 156 5.85 7.24 5.97
N PRO A 157 5.42 7.03 7.24
CA PRO A 157 4.06 7.35 7.64
C PRO A 157 3.78 8.84 7.45
N GLY A 158 2.58 9.17 6.94
CA GLY A 158 2.22 10.55 6.59
C GLY A 158 2.00 11.46 7.80
N ILE A 159 1.69 10.87 8.95
CA ILE A 159 1.59 11.57 10.24
C ILE A 159 2.81 11.21 11.06
N ALA A 160 3.63 12.21 11.39
CA ALA A 160 4.77 12.02 12.27
C ALA A 160 4.28 11.54 13.65
N PRO A 161 5.00 10.59 14.30
CA PRO A 161 4.69 10.22 15.67
C PRO A 161 4.78 11.48 16.56
N ALA A 162 3.90 11.57 17.55
CA ALA A 162 3.97 12.63 18.54
C ALA A 162 5.38 12.67 19.15
N PRO A 163 5.94 13.85 19.46
CA PRO A 163 7.25 13.91 20.09
C PRO A 163 7.20 13.10 21.38
N ALA A 164 8.00 12.04 21.45
CA ALA A 164 8.20 11.31 22.69
C ALA A 164 8.61 12.34 23.74
N SER A 165 7.85 12.43 24.84
CA SER A 165 8.29 13.15 26.03
C SER A 165 9.53 12.43 26.56
N ARG A 166 10.70 12.74 26.00
CA ARG A 166 11.97 12.29 26.56
C ARG A 166 12.03 12.91 27.96
N ARG A 167 11.75 12.11 28.99
CA ARG A 167 12.34 12.35 30.31
C ARG A 167 13.84 12.28 30.08
N CYS A 168 14.44 13.45 29.91
CA CYS A 168 15.87 13.62 29.74
C CYS A 168 16.51 13.26 31.09
N THR A 169 16.86 11.99 31.28
CA THR A 169 17.91 11.65 32.25
C THR A 169 19.23 11.96 31.58
N GLN A 170 19.82 13.08 31.96
CA GLN A 170 21.18 13.46 31.58
C GLN A 170 22.18 12.47 32.18
N SER A 171 22.65 11.52 31.39
CA SER A 171 23.95 10.83 31.51
C SER A 171 23.96 9.80 30.37
N THR A 172 24.84 9.80 29.38
CA THR A 172 26.26 10.16 29.28
C THR A 172 26.55 10.46 27.82
N GLY A 173 27.52 11.34 27.56
CA GLY A 173 27.90 11.76 26.22
C GLY A 173 28.37 10.61 25.33
N SER A 174 27.67 10.39 24.22
CA SER A 174 28.20 9.68 23.06
C SER A 174 27.75 10.42 21.80
N ARG A 175 28.74 10.89 21.03
CA ARG A 175 28.54 11.64 19.79
C ARG A 175 27.72 10.80 18.80
N CYS A 176 26.53 11.26 18.45
CA CYS A 176 25.74 10.69 17.37
C CYS A 176 26.40 11.07 16.03
N GLY A 177 27.22 10.17 15.49
CA GLY A 177 27.80 10.31 14.16
C GLY A 177 26.72 10.08 13.10
N ARG A 178 26.48 11.07 12.23
CA ARG A 178 25.65 10.89 11.03
C ARG A 178 26.33 9.87 10.12
N ARG A 179 25.72 8.69 9.99
CA ARG A 179 26.12 7.70 8.99
C ARG A 179 25.49 8.10 7.65
N ALA A 180 26.30 8.33 6.64
CA ALA A 180 25.81 8.62 5.29
C ALA A 180 25.01 7.42 4.74
N PRO A 181 23.94 7.64 3.95
CA PRO A 181 23.20 6.56 3.32
C PRO A 181 24.11 5.78 2.36
N ARG A 182 23.97 4.44 2.35
CA ARG A 182 24.66 3.58 1.36
C ARG A 182 24.12 3.93 -0.03
N PRO A 183 24.94 3.92 -1.09
CA PRO A 183 24.48 4.20 -2.45
C PRO A 183 23.39 3.18 -2.85
N GLY A 184 22.26 3.68 -3.37
CA GLY A 184 21.14 2.87 -3.89
C GLY A 184 19.81 2.96 -3.13
N TRP A 185 19.70 3.81 -2.10
CA TRP A 185 18.50 3.91 -1.25
C TRP A 185 17.89 5.32 -1.29
N TRP A 186 16.57 5.39 -1.54
CA TRP A 186 15.80 6.63 -1.61
C TRP A 186 14.61 6.55 -0.63
N SER A 187 14.36 7.63 0.10
CA SER A 187 13.13 7.82 0.89
C SER A 187 12.17 8.69 0.10
N THR A 188 10.94 8.22 -0.12
CA THR A 188 9.92 8.96 -0.85
C THR A 188 8.75 9.32 0.07
N THR A 189 8.07 10.42 -0.25
CA THR A 189 6.90 10.91 0.50
C THR A 189 5.82 11.26 -0.52
N THR A 190 4.65 10.65 -0.37
CA THR A 190 3.47 10.92 -1.21
C THR A 190 2.43 11.64 -0.36
N ALA A 191 1.77 12.65 -0.92
CA ALA A 191 0.70 13.37 -0.24
C ALA A 191 -0.60 12.55 -0.28
N ALA A 192 -1.23 12.32 0.88
CA ALA A 192 -2.57 11.74 0.93
C ALA A 192 -3.63 12.83 0.72
N THR A 193 -4.61 12.58 -0.16
CA THR A 193 -5.80 13.44 -0.25
C THR A 193 -6.88 12.88 0.67
N PRO A 194 -7.33 13.60 1.72
CA PRO A 194 -8.41 13.11 2.57
C PRO A 194 -9.73 13.08 1.79
N GLY A 195 -10.40 11.92 1.78
CA GLY A 195 -11.71 11.76 1.14
C GLY A 195 -12.74 12.69 1.78
N ARG A 196 -13.35 13.57 0.99
CA ARG A 196 -14.49 14.38 1.43
C ARG A 196 -15.73 13.49 1.55
N ALA A 197 -16.16 13.21 2.78
CA ALA A 197 -17.49 12.65 3.01
C ALA A 197 -18.55 13.63 2.47
N ARG A 198 -19.31 13.21 1.46
CA ARG A 198 -20.46 13.98 0.94
C ARG A 198 -21.63 13.78 1.90
N PRO A 199 -22.32 14.85 2.36
CA PRO A 199 -23.50 14.70 3.20
C PRO A 199 -24.62 14.03 2.41
N THR A 200 -25.15 12.93 2.94
CA THR A 200 -26.31 12.21 2.40
C THR A 200 -27.56 13.06 2.60
N GLY A 201 -28.18 13.49 1.51
CA GLY A 201 -29.45 14.21 1.53
C GLY A 201 -30.40 13.68 0.46
N GLY A 202 -31.52 13.12 0.91
CA GLY A 202 -32.83 13.23 0.25
C GLY A 202 -33.11 12.37 -0.98
N ALA A 203 -33.91 11.32 -0.78
CA ALA A 203 -34.48 10.49 -1.83
C ALA A 203 -35.40 11.25 -2.80
N ALA A 204 -35.38 10.86 -4.07
CA ALA A 204 -36.53 10.97 -4.99
C ALA A 204 -36.61 9.69 -5.85
N ARG A 205 -37.73 8.97 -5.71
CA ARG A 205 -38.12 7.80 -6.52
C ARG A 205 -38.61 8.25 -7.90
N SER A 206 -38.38 7.44 -8.95
CA SER A 206 -39.42 6.79 -9.79
C SER A 206 -38.86 6.16 -11.09
N PRO A 207 -39.62 5.25 -11.77
CA PRO A 207 -39.08 3.98 -12.24
C PRO A 207 -39.16 3.73 -13.75
N SER A 208 -38.28 2.88 -14.27
CA SER A 208 -38.42 2.03 -15.48
C SER A 208 -37.11 1.23 -15.59
N GLY A 209 -37.03 -0.08 -15.80
CA GLY A 209 -37.89 -0.99 -16.52
C GLY A 209 -37.17 -1.44 -17.80
N CYS A 210 -36.20 -2.36 -17.72
CA CYS A 210 -35.86 -3.25 -18.84
C CYS A 210 -34.94 -4.41 -18.44
N THR A 211 -35.46 -5.63 -18.55
CA THR A 211 -34.71 -6.88 -18.56
C THR A 211 -34.14 -7.17 -19.94
N ARG A 212 -32.85 -7.57 -20.08
CA ARG A 212 -32.45 -8.66 -20.98
C ARG A 212 -31.02 -9.20 -20.78
N ARG A 213 -30.97 -10.54 -20.78
CA ARG A 213 -29.85 -11.47 -21.04
C ARG A 213 -28.93 -11.03 -22.18
N THR A 214 -27.63 -11.35 -22.15
CA THR A 214 -26.99 -12.58 -22.67
C THR A 214 -25.45 -12.46 -22.55
N GLY A 215 -24.75 -13.58 -22.54
CA GLY A 215 -23.32 -13.68 -22.23
C GLY A 215 -22.35 -13.13 -23.28
N GLY A 216 -21.06 -13.12 -22.91
CA GLY A 216 -19.96 -12.68 -23.77
C GLY A 216 -18.63 -13.20 -23.23
N ARG A 217 -17.84 -13.81 -24.11
CA ARG A 217 -16.59 -14.54 -23.87
C ARG A 217 -15.43 -13.61 -23.47
N ILE A 218 -14.51 -14.18 -22.70
CA ILE A 218 -13.20 -13.64 -22.32
C ILE A 218 -12.33 -13.54 -23.59
N GLY A 219 -11.88 -12.33 -23.94
CA GLY A 219 -10.99 -12.05 -25.07
C GLY A 219 -9.53 -12.07 -24.65
N ARG A 220 -8.70 -12.82 -25.38
CA ARG A 220 -7.23 -12.77 -25.30
C ARG A 220 -6.73 -11.41 -25.84
N CYS A 221 -5.78 -10.79 -25.15
CA CYS A 221 -4.99 -9.69 -25.72
C CYS A 221 -4.07 -10.25 -26.82
N GLY A 222 -4.14 -9.61 -27.99
CA GLY A 222 -3.35 -9.93 -29.17
C GLY A 222 -1.91 -9.42 -29.05
N THR A 223 -1.06 -10.06 -29.85
CA THR A 223 0.39 -9.91 -30.00
C THR A 223 0.86 -8.52 -30.36
#